data_AF-A0A5C5RE81-F1
#
_entry.id   AF-A0A5C5RE81-F1
#
_cell.length_a   1.000
_cell.length_b   1.000
_cell.length_c   1.000
_cell.angle_alpha   90.00
_cell.angle_beta   90.00
_cell.angle_gamma   90.00
#
_symmetry.space_group_name_H-M   'P 1'
#
loop_
_entity.id
_entity.type
_entity.pdbx_description
1 polymer ?
#
loop_
_entity_poly.entity_id
_entity_poly.type
_entity_poly.pdbx_seq_one_letter_code
_entity_poly.pdbx_strand_id
1 'polypeptide(L)' 'MADPRIVTVTGAAGNIGYALLFRIASGQLFGPDVPVKLNLLEIPQAVHAAEGTAMELDDCAFPLLAGVD' A
#
# COMPACT_ATOMS: atom_id res chain seq x y z
N MET A 1 -13.29 14.74 -4.65
CA MET A 1 -11.90 14.24 -4.58
C MET A 1 -11.59 13.61 -5.93
N ALA A 2 -10.33 13.65 -6.39
CA ALA A 2 -9.93 12.91 -7.57
C ALA A 2 -10.05 11.40 -7.29
N ASP A 3 -10.36 10.61 -8.32
CA ASP A 3 -10.42 9.16 -8.17
C ASP A 3 -9.04 8.60 -7.81
N PRO A 4 -8.95 7.68 -6.82
CA PRO A 4 -7.68 7.14 -6.38
C PRO A 4 -7.02 6.30 -7.48
N ARG A 5 -5.70 6.39 -7.56
CA ARG A 5 -4.90 5.50 -8.42
C ARG A 5 -4.80 4.13 -7.79
N ILE A 6 -5.27 3.11 -8.49
CA ILE A 6 -5.17 1.72 -8.04
C ILE A 6 -3.77 1.21 -8.39
N VAL A 7 -3.02 0.75 -7.39
CA VAL A 7 -1.64 0.30 -7.52
C VAL A 7 -1.54 -1.11 -6.95
N THR A 8 -1.19 -2.08 -7.80
CA THR A 8 -0.93 -3.44 -7.36
C THR A 8 0.57 -3.63 -7.12
N VAL A 9 0.93 -4.10 -5.93
CA VAL A 9 2.31 -4.45 -5.57
C VAL A 9 2.39 -5.94 -5.35
N THR A 10 3.19 -6.63 -6.16
CA THR A 10 3.49 -8.05 -5.96
C THR A 10 4.66 -8.20 -5.00
N GLY A 11 4.72 -9.33 -4.29
CA GLY A 11 5.75 -9.50 -3.26
C GLY A 11 5.58 -8.48 -2.12
N ALA A 12 4.32 -8.12 -1.81
CA ALA A 12 3.97 -7.04 -0.89
C ALA A 12 4.46 -7.27 0.55
N ALA A 13 4.65 -8.53 0.95
CA ALA A 13 5.19 -8.88 2.26
C ALA A 13 6.74 -8.98 2.26
N GLY A 14 7.38 -8.91 1.10
CA GLY A 14 8.83 -8.92 0.98
C GLY A 14 9.45 -7.58 1.39
N ASN A 15 10.74 -7.59 1.76
CA ASN A 15 11.46 -6.41 2.26
C ASN A 15 11.35 -5.16 1.35
N ILE A 16 11.40 -5.36 0.03
CA ILE A 16 11.28 -4.25 -0.93
C ILE A 16 9.83 -3.78 -1.03
N GLY A 17 8.87 -4.72 -1.11
CA GLY A 17 7.44 -4.41 -1.14
C GLY A 17 7.05 -3.60 0.09
N TYR A 18 7.40 -4.09 1.28
CA TYR A 18 7.18 -3.42 2.55
C TYR A 18 7.70 -1.97 2.52
N ALA A 19 8.99 -1.74 2.24
CA ALA A 19 9.55 -0.39 2.23
C ALA A 19 8.93 0.52 1.15
N LEU A 20 8.54 -0.04 0.00
CA LEU A 20 7.94 0.72 -1.10
C LEU A 20 6.52 1.18 -0.76
N LEU A 21 5.71 0.34 -0.11
CA LEU A 21 4.29 0.60 0.16
C LEU A 21 4.08 1.89 0.96
N PHE A 22 4.87 2.14 2.01
CA PHE A 22 4.78 3.37 2.81
C PHE A 22 5.19 4.62 2.01
N ARG A 23 6.09 4.50 1.05
CA ARG A 23 6.47 5.61 0.15
C ARG A 23 5.37 5.93 -0.86
N ILE A 24 4.65 4.92 -1.31
CA ILE A 24 3.48 5.12 -2.17
C ILE A 24 2.36 5.78 -1.37
N ALA A 25 2.01 5.22 -0.21
CA ALA A 25 0.92 5.72 0.65
C ALA A 25 1.17 7.14 1.18
N SER A 26 2.43 7.53 1.43
CA SER A 26 2.79 8.90 1.85
C SER A 26 2.79 9.93 0.72
N GLY A 27 2.54 9.53 -0.53
CA GLY A 27 2.54 10.44 -1.69
C GLY A 27 3.91 10.72 -2.28
N GLN A 28 4.99 10.07 -1.84
CA GLN A 28 6.33 10.30 -2.39
C GLN A 28 6.47 9.85 -3.84
N LEU A 29 5.65 8.89 -4.29
CA LEU A 29 5.72 8.38 -5.66
C LEU A 29 4.90 9.24 -6.66
N PHE A 30 3.64 9.55 -6.31
CA PHE A 30 2.70 10.21 -7.23
C PHE A 30 2.49 11.70 -6.94
N GLY A 31 2.99 12.21 -5.81
CA GLY A 31 2.83 13.58 -5.36
C GLY A 31 1.85 13.73 -4.19
N PRO A 32 1.85 14.89 -3.52
CA PRO A 32 1.15 15.11 -2.25
C PRO A 32 -0.37 15.25 -2.37
N ASP A 33 -0.92 15.27 -3.59
CA ASP A 33 -2.34 15.49 -3.87
C ASP A 33 -3.00 14.31 -4.59
N VAL A 34 -2.28 13.20 -4.78
CA VAL A 34 -2.77 12.04 -5.54
C VAL A 34 -3.15 10.92 -4.58
N PRO A 35 -4.45 10.68 -4.35
CA PRO A 35 -4.89 9.55 -3.53
C PRO A 35 -4.58 8.23 -4.25
N VAL A 36 -4.29 7.19 -3.47
CA VAL A 36 -3.93 5.86 -3.94
C VAL A 36 -4.75 4.78 -3.23
N LYS A 37 -5.04 3.69 -3.93
CA LYS A 37 -5.54 2.45 -3.36
C LYS A 37 -4.52 1.35 -3.64
N LEU A 38 -4.08 0.66 -2.59
CA LEU A 38 -3.05 -0.37 -2.69
C LEU A 38 -3.70 -1.75 -2.77
N ASN A 39 -3.29 -2.56 -3.74
CA ASN A 39 -3.64 -3.97 -3.82
C ASN A 39 -2.38 -4.80 -3.55
N LEU A 40 -2.37 -5.55 -2.45
CA LEU A 40 -1.22 -6.33 -2.00
C LEU A 40 -1.32 -7.76 -2.53
N LEU A 41 -0.48 -8.10 -3.51
CA LEU A 41 -0.47 -9.43 -4.11
C LEU A 41 0.69 -10.27 -3.56
N GLU A 42 0.35 -11.43 -2.98
CA GLU A 42 1.30 -12.42 -2.49
C GLU A 42 0.95 -13.84 -2.88
N ILE A 43 1.94 -14.73 -2.73
CA ILE A 43 1.69 -16.19 -2.80
C ILE A 43 0.87 -16.64 -1.58
N PRO A 44 0.12 -17.76 -1.66
CA PRO A 44 -0.76 -18.21 -0.58
C PRO A 44 -0.09 -18.33 0.79
N GLN A 45 1.19 -18.71 0.83
CA GLN A 45 1.95 -18.88 2.07
C GLN A 45 2.36 -17.56 2.72
N ALA A 46 2.31 -16.45 1.98
CA ALA A 46 2.73 -15.11 2.42
C ALA A 46 1.55 -14.13 2.59
N VAL A 47 0.31 -14.55 2.30
CA VAL A 47 -0.89 -13.69 2.44
C VAL A 47 -1.01 -13.14 3.87
N HIS A 48 -0.80 -13.97 4.90
CA HIS A 48 -0.89 -13.52 6.28
C HIS A 48 0.18 -12.46 6.64
N ALA A 49 1.36 -12.52 6.01
CA ALA A 49 2.37 -11.48 6.18
C ALA A 49 1.95 -10.18 5.48
N ALA A 50 1.28 -10.26 4.32
CA ALA A 50 0.73 -9.09 3.63
C ALA A 50 -0.43 -8.45 4.42
N GLU A 51 -1.26 -9.25 5.11
CA GLU A 51 -2.27 -8.74 6.06
C GLU A 51 -1.59 -7.94 7.19
N GLY A 52 -0.43 -8.40 7.68
CA GLY A 52 0.43 -7.65 8.60
C GLY A 52 0.79 -6.27 8.07
N THR A 53 1.34 -6.21 6.86
CA THR A 53 1.68 -4.94 6.20
C THR A 53 0.45 -4.06 5.98
N ALA A 54 -0.72 -4.63 5.67
CA ALA A 54 -1.96 -3.88 5.52
C ALA A 54 -2.41 -3.23 6.83
N MET A 55 -2.29 -3.93 7.97
CA MET A 55 -2.57 -3.38 9.30
C MET A 55 -1.63 -2.21 9.62
N GLU A 56 -0.32 -2.36 9.34
CA GLU A 56 0.64 -1.28 9.58
C GLU A 56 0.41 -0.04 8.68
N LEU A 57 -0.08 -0.24 7.45
CA LEU A 57 -0.46 0.85 6.55
C LEU A 57 -1.68 1.62 7.08
N ASP A 58 -2.67 0.92 7.65
CA ASP A 58 -3.85 1.53 8.27
C ASP A 58 -3.45 2.36 9.51
N ASP A 59 -2.58 1.81 10.37
CA ASP A 59 -2.06 2.47 11.57
C ASP A 59 -1.29 3.77 11.25
N CYS A 60 -0.69 3.88 10.06
CA CYS A 60 -0.01 5.10 9.64
C CYS A 60 -0.95 6.27 9.35
N ALA A 61 -2.25 6.01 9.18
CA ALA A 61 -3.28 7.03 8.91
C ALA A 61 -2.90 8.00 7.77
N PHE A 62 -2.31 7.48 6.69
CA PHE A 62 -1.90 8.32 5.56
C PHE A 62 -3.12 8.97 4.91
N PRO A 63 -3.15 10.31 4.77
CA PRO A 63 -4.32 11.01 4.21
C PRO A 63 -4.56 10.69 2.73
N LEU A 64 -3.54 10.19 2.03
CA LEU A 64 -3.61 9.82 0.62
C LEU A 64 -3.95 8.33 0.39
N LEU A 65 -3.95 7.51 1.44
CA LEU A 65 -4.27 6.08 1.31
C LEU A 65 -5.80 5.90 1.41
N ALA A 66 -6.44 5.72 0.27
CA ALA A 66 -7.89 5.54 0.16
C ALA A 66 -8.36 4.12 0.54
N GLY A 67 -7.43 3.16 0.63
CA GLY A 67 -7.71 1.79 1.05
C GLY A 67 -6.59 0.81 0.68
N VAL A 68 -6.68 -0.38 1.28
CA VAL A 68 -5.79 -1.51 1.04
C VAL A 68 -6.66 -2.75 0.77
N ASP A 69 -6.40 -3.44 -0.33
CA ASP A 69 -7.01 -4.72 -0.74
C ASP A 69 -5.95 -5.83 -0.82
#